data_AF-A0A933PTQ2-F1
#
_entry.id   AF-A0A933PTQ2-F1
#
_cell.length_a   1.000
_cell.length_b   1.000
_cell.length_c   1.000
_cell.angle_alpha   90.00
_cell.angle_beta   90.00
_cell.angle_gamma   90.00
#
_symmetry.space_group_name_H-M   'P 1'
#
loop_
_entity.id
_entity.type
_entity.pdbx_description
1 polymer ?
#
loop_
_entity_poly.entity_id
_entity_poly.type
_entity_poly.pdbx_seq_one_letter_code
_entity_poly.pdbx_strand_id
1 'polypeptide(L)'
;MGTFDKIKKMGVLRAIYLYVVTSISIILVTVSTIGLLNIVISEYILKVKDWEQVNMVSQCDNDMPGAKMMKDASMMNSSVMKEEFASPPEAEGSQLKIGNPPSAGALQCEKKAAERAELTHVNNLKRDLANWLSMLIIALPLYFYHWGVIKKEGVR
;
A
#
# COMPACT_ATOMS: atom_id res chain seq x y z
N MET A 1 -34.63 50.89 6.48
CA MET A 1 -33.34 51.05 5.77
C MET A 1 -32.43 49.85 6.08
N GLY A 2 -32.83 48.62 5.74
CA GLY A 2 -32.11 47.42 6.21
C GLY A 2 -32.28 46.13 5.40
N THR A 3 -32.96 46.16 4.25
CA THR A 3 -33.17 44.97 3.40
C THR A 3 -32.09 44.80 2.32
N PHE A 4 -31.49 45.90 1.84
CA PHE A 4 -30.46 45.88 0.78
C PHE A 4 -29.15 45.21 1.21
N ASP A 5 -28.71 45.40 2.46
CA ASP A 5 -27.50 44.75 3.00
C ASP A 5 -27.67 43.23 3.15
N LYS A 6 -28.89 42.76 3.45
CA LYS A 6 -29.18 41.31 3.48
C LYS A 6 -29.02 40.68 2.10
N ILE A 7 -29.43 41.36 1.04
CA ILE A 7 -29.38 40.83 -0.33
C ILE A 7 -27.93 40.71 -0.82
N LYS A 8 -27.06 41.70 -0.55
CA LYS A 8 -25.62 41.59 -0.86
C LYS A 8 -24.94 40.47 -0.09
N LYS A 9 -25.24 40.31 1.21
CA LYS A 9 -24.65 39.23 2.03
C LYS A 9 -25.01 37.83 1.53
N MET A 10 -26.24 37.63 1.05
CA MET A 10 -26.65 36.34 0.48
C MET A 10 -25.88 35.97 -0.79
N GLY A 11 -25.56 36.95 -1.64
CA GLY A 11 -24.73 36.73 -2.83
C GLY A 11 -23.27 36.40 -2.50
N VAL A 12 -22.68 37.10 -1.52
CA VAL A 12 -21.29 36.86 -1.08
C VAL A 12 -21.13 35.49 -0.43
N LEU A 13 -22.08 35.06 0.39
CA LEU A 13 -22.02 33.74 1.04
C LEU A 13 -22.01 32.60 0.00
N ARG A 14 -22.84 32.73 -1.05
CA ARG A 14 -22.90 31.78 -2.15
C ARG A 14 -21.58 31.75 -2.94
N ALA A 15 -20.98 32.91 -3.19
CA ALA A 15 -19.68 33.00 -3.88
C ALA A 15 -18.58 32.32 -3.06
N ILE A 16 -18.49 32.59 -1.75
CA ILE A 16 -17.48 31.97 -0.87
C ILE A 16 -17.65 30.44 -0.86
N TYR A 17 -18.88 29.93 -0.74
CA TYR A 17 -19.15 28.49 -0.80
C TYR A 17 -18.69 27.87 -2.13
N LEU A 18 -19.01 28.52 -3.25
CA LEU A 18 -18.57 28.07 -4.57
C LEU A 18 -17.04 27.99 -4.66
N TYR A 19 -16.31 29.00 -4.17
CA TYR A 19 -14.84 28.98 -4.15
C TYR A 19 -14.27 27.85 -3.30
N VAL A 20 -14.79 27.63 -2.09
CA VAL A 20 -14.29 26.57 -1.20
C VAL A 20 -14.48 25.19 -1.84
N VAL A 21 -15.67 24.91 -2.39
CA VAL A 21 -15.95 23.62 -3.02
C VAL A 21 -15.08 23.42 -4.27
N THR A 22 -14.83 24.47 -5.06
CA THR A 22 -13.91 24.37 -6.20
C THR A 22 -12.48 24.08 -5.79
N SER A 23 -11.97 24.71 -4.74
CA SER A 23 -10.62 24.48 -4.26
C SER A 23 -10.43 23.02 -3.83
N ILE A 24 -11.41 22.48 -3.10
CA ILE A 24 -11.40 21.06 -2.70
C ILE A 24 -11.44 20.15 -3.94
N SER A 25 -12.30 20.46 -4.90
CA SER A 25 -12.43 19.67 -6.14
C SER A 25 -11.11 19.64 -6.92
N ILE A 26 -10.44 20.78 -7.06
CA ILE A 26 -9.16 20.89 -7.76
C ILE A 26 -8.08 20.06 -7.07
N ILE A 27 -8.02 20.09 -5.73
CA ILE A 27 -7.08 19.28 -4.96
C ILE A 27 -7.34 17.79 -5.23
N LEU A 28 -8.60 17.34 -5.17
CA LEU A 28 -8.95 15.94 -5.42
C LEU A 28 -8.57 15.49 -6.84
N VAL A 29 -8.83 16.31 -7.86
CA VAL A 29 -8.41 16.02 -9.24
C VAL A 29 -6.90 15.91 -9.35
N THR A 30 -6.16 16.83 -8.71
CA THR A 30 -4.69 16.88 -8.79
C THR A 30 -4.06 15.63 -8.17
N VAL A 31 -4.45 15.28 -6.94
CA VAL A 31 -3.92 14.09 -6.24
C VAL A 31 -4.28 12.81 -7.00
N SER A 32 -5.51 12.72 -7.53
CA SER A 32 -5.95 11.55 -8.32
C SER A 32 -5.14 11.41 -9.62
N THR A 33 -4.84 12.52 -10.29
CA THR A 33 -4.06 12.53 -11.52
C THR A 33 -2.62 12.11 -11.25
N ILE A 34 -1.99 12.59 -10.17
CA ILE A 34 -0.64 12.19 -9.77
C ILE A 34 -0.60 10.69 -9.44
N GLY A 35 -1.59 10.16 -8.73
CA GLY A 35 -1.69 8.74 -8.40
C GLY A 35 -1.78 7.85 -9.65
N LEU A 36 -2.64 8.21 -10.61
CA LEU A 36 -2.75 7.48 -11.88
C LEU A 36 -1.48 7.57 -12.71
N LEU A 37 -0.84 8.74 -12.77
CA LEU A 37 0.43 8.90 -13.50
C LEU A 37 1.51 8.02 -12.89
N ASN A 38 1.62 7.95 -11.57
CA ASN A 38 2.61 7.09 -10.91
C ASN A 38 2.41 5.62 -11.29
N ILE A 39 1.17 5.14 -11.29
CA ILE A 39 0.84 3.76 -11.69
C ILE A 39 1.17 3.52 -13.17
N VAL A 40 0.73 4.41 -14.06
CA VAL A 40 0.95 4.25 -15.52
C VAL A 40 2.42 4.32 -15.85
N ILE A 41 3.17 5.26 -15.29
CA ILE A 41 4.61 5.41 -15.53
C ILE A 41 5.36 4.17 -15.02
N SER A 42 5.06 3.73 -13.81
CA SER A 42 5.70 2.56 -13.19
C SER A 42 5.36 1.25 -13.89
N GLU A 43 4.23 1.13 -14.58
CA GLU A 43 3.85 -0.10 -15.28
C GLU A 43 4.31 -0.08 -16.76
N TYR A 44 4.17 1.05 -17.44
CA TYR A 44 4.40 1.14 -18.90
C TYR A 44 5.83 1.53 -19.27
N ILE A 45 6.43 2.48 -18.55
CA ILE A 45 7.75 3.03 -18.91
C ILE A 45 8.84 2.23 -18.20
N LEU A 46 8.64 1.98 -16.91
CA LEU A 46 9.55 1.24 -16.08
C LEU A 46 9.01 -0.18 -15.99
N LYS A 47 9.32 -1.09 -16.92
CA LYS A 47 9.09 -2.54 -16.69
C LYS A 47 10.02 -3.09 -15.60
N VAL A 48 10.16 -2.36 -14.50
CA VAL A 48 10.91 -2.74 -13.32
C VAL A 48 10.03 -3.76 -12.64
N LYS A 49 10.25 -5.02 -13.02
CA LYS A 49 9.74 -6.18 -12.30
C LYS A 49 10.20 -5.99 -10.86
N ASP A 50 9.27 -5.61 -9.98
CA ASP A 50 9.61 -5.07 -8.65
C ASP A 50 10.59 -5.98 -7.91
N TRP A 51 11.59 -5.33 -7.33
CA TRP A 51 12.65 -5.91 -6.48
C TRP A 51 12.10 -6.46 -5.15
N GLU A 52 10.78 -6.41 -4.93
CA GLU A 52 10.10 -6.94 -3.74
C GLU A 52 10.11 -8.47 -3.67
N GLN A 53 10.46 -9.17 -4.77
CA GLN A 53 10.63 -10.63 -4.77
C GLN A 53 11.69 -11.14 -3.79
N VAL A 54 12.60 -10.29 -3.31
CA VAL A 54 13.76 -10.71 -2.52
C VAL A 54 13.40 -10.99 -1.04
N ASN A 55 12.29 -10.44 -0.52
CA ASN A 55 11.96 -10.57 0.91
C ASN A 55 10.96 -11.70 1.25
N MET A 56 10.25 -12.27 0.26
CA MET A 56 9.25 -13.33 0.51
C MET A 56 9.83 -14.75 0.67
N VAL A 57 11.10 -14.97 0.33
CA VAL A 57 11.76 -16.28 0.46
C VAL A 57 11.89 -16.72 1.92
N SER A 58 11.98 -15.78 2.87
CA SER A 58 12.12 -16.10 4.31
C SER A 58 10.91 -16.80 4.94
N GLN A 59 9.76 -16.82 4.26
CA GLN A 59 8.54 -17.45 4.78
C GLN A 59 8.44 -18.95 4.49
N CYS A 60 9.28 -19.48 3.59
CA CYS A 60 9.26 -20.89 3.19
C CYS A 60 9.81 -21.87 4.25
N ASP A 61 10.57 -21.37 5.23
CA ASP A 61 11.16 -22.22 6.28
C ASP A 61 10.15 -22.65 7.35
N ASN A 62 9.06 -21.90 7.52
CA ASN A 62 8.11 -22.13 8.62
C ASN A 62 6.89 -23.00 8.25
N ASP A 63 6.64 -23.22 6.96
CA ASP A 63 5.45 -23.92 6.46
C ASP A 63 5.69 -25.39 6.03
N MET A 64 6.89 -25.93 6.26
CA MET A 64 7.10 -27.37 6.03
C MET A 64 6.28 -28.20 7.04
N PRO A 65 5.36 -29.09 6.57
CA PRO A 65 4.53 -29.92 7.45
C PRO A 65 5.33 -30.97 8.25
N GLY A 66 6.65 -31.08 8.04
CA GLY A 66 7.56 -31.92 8.83
C GLY A 66 8.06 -31.27 10.14
N ALA A 67 8.03 -29.94 10.26
CA ALA A 67 8.53 -29.26 11.46
C ALA A 67 7.52 -29.30 12.63
N LYS A 68 6.22 -29.42 12.33
CA LYS A 68 5.19 -29.58 13.37
C LYS A 68 5.28 -30.91 14.11
N MET A 69 5.75 -31.97 13.46
CA MET A 69 5.86 -33.28 14.10
C MET A 69 7.06 -33.43 15.04
N MET A 70 7.98 -32.46 15.07
CA MET A 70 9.14 -32.49 15.96
C MET A 70 8.97 -31.57 17.19
N LYS A 71 8.13 -30.52 17.10
CA LYS A 71 7.80 -29.67 18.26
C LYS A 71 6.92 -30.38 19.28
N ASP A 72 6.02 -31.24 18.83
CA ASP A 72 5.13 -31.99 19.73
C ASP A 72 5.88 -33.10 20.49
N ALA A 73 7.02 -33.59 19.96
CA ALA A 73 7.89 -34.54 20.65
C ALA A 73 8.82 -33.88 21.69
N SER A 74 9.11 -32.58 21.56
CA SER A 74 10.00 -31.85 22.48
C SER A 74 9.31 -31.36 23.75
N MET A 75 7.98 -31.41 23.84
CA MET A 75 7.24 -30.97 25.04
C MET A 75 7.20 -32.02 26.17
N MET A 76 7.82 -33.20 25.99
CA MET A 76 7.85 -34.26 27.02
C MET A 76 9.14 -34.37 27.85
N ASN A 77 10.13 -33.48 27.71
CA ASN A 77 11.38 -33.57 28.50
C ASN A 77 11.76 -32.33 29.33
N SER A 78 10.83 -31.41 29.59
CA SER A 78 11.13 -30.22 30.41
C SER A 78 10.70 -30.41 31.86
N SER A 79 11.35 -31.32 32.58
CA SER A 79 11.28 -31.36 34.04
C SER A 79 12.51 -31.99 34.68
N VAL A 80 13.73 -31.49 34.40
CA VAL A 80 14.91 -31.72 35.26
C VAL A 80 15.89 -30.52 35.21
N MET A 81 15.94 -29.83 36.36
CA MET A 81 17.05 -29.09 37.03
C MET A 81 17.74 -27.85 36.41
N LYS A 82 17.37 -26.70 36.98
CA LYS A 82 18.14 -25.79 37.87
C LYS A 82 19.70 -25.73 37.85
N GLU A 83 20.16 -24.47 37.77
CA GLU A 83 21.37 -23.81 38.33
C GLU A 83 22.78 -24.32 37.94
N GLU A 84 23.58 -23.49 37.26
CA GLU A 84 24.78 -22.85 37.86
C GLU A 84 25.38 -21.74 36.96
N PHE A 85 26.11 -20.87 37.65
CA PHE A 85 26.76 -19.59 37.36
C PHE A 85 28.09 -19.72 36.58
N ALA A 86 28.36 -18.86 35.57
CA ALA A 86 29.67 -18.24 35.29
C ALA A 86 29.72 -17.52 33.92
N SER A 87 30.16 -16.25 33.96
CA SER A 87 30.98 -15.47 33.00
C SER A 87 30.73 -15.49 31.48
N PRO A 88 30.73 -14.32 30.81
CA PRO A 88 30.82 -14.23 29.34
C PRO A 88 32.28 -14.15 28.86
N PRO A 89 32.73 -15.10 28.00
CA PRO A 89 33.77 -14.79 27.04
C PRO A 89 33.22 -14.81 25.60
N GLU A 90 33.52 -13.71 24.92
CA GLU A 90 34.08 -13.66 23.56
C GLU A 90 33.26 -14.24 22.40
N ALA A 91 32.72 -13.31 21.62
CA ALA A 91 32.71 -13.25 20.15
C ALA A 91 33.10 -14.55 19.40
N GLU A 92 32.14 -15.45 19.21
CA GLU A 92 32.26 -16.50 18.19
C GLU A 92 31.73 -15.98 16.85
N GLY A 93 32.64 -15.93 15.89
CA GLY A 93 32.38 -15.52 14.52
C GLY A 93 31.33 -16.39 13.85
N SER A 94 30.47 -15.70 13.10
CA SER A 94 29.47 -16.22 12.18
C SER A 94 30.11 -17.18 11.16
N GLN A 95 30.22 -18.46 11.52
CA GLN A 95 30.51 -19.54 10.58
C GLN A 95 29.28 -19.69 9.66
N LEU A 96 29.38 -19.06 8.50
CA LEU A 96 28.45 -19.19 7.40
C LEU A 96 28.57 -20.63 6.87
N LYS A 97 27.72 -21.53 7.41
CA LYS A 97 27.59 -22.90 6.91
C LYS A 97 27.19 -22.85 5.44
N ILE A 98 28.15 -23.14 4.57
CA ILE A 98 27.93 -23.34 3.14
C ILE A 98 26.97 -24.53 2.98
N GLY A 99 25.88 -24.27 2.26
CA GLY A 99 24.63 -24.99 2.34
C GLY A 99 24.65 -26.40 1.77
N ASN A 100 23.87 -27.27 2.40
CA ASN A 100 23.30 -28.40 1.70
C ASN A 100 22.47 -27.90 0.51
N PRO A 101 22.48 -28.60 -0.64
CA PRO A 101 21.62 -28.24 -1.76
C PRO A 101 20.16 -28.22 -1.30
N PRO A 102 19.36 -27.23 -1.74
CA PRO A 102 17.96 -27.13 -1.37
C PRO A 102 17.26 -28.44 -1.71
N SER A 103 16.58 -29.02 -0.72
CA SER A 103 15.77 -30.20 -0.94
C SER A 103 14.74 -29.92 -2.04
N ALA A 104 14.32 -30.92 -2.81
CA ALA A 104 13.35 -30.74 -3.90
C ALA A 104 12.05 -30.02 -3.46
N GLY A 105 11.72 -30.05 -2.16
CA GLY A 105 10.62 -29.29 -1.56
C GLY A 105 10.87 -27.78 -1.44
N ALA A 106 12.10 -27.35 -1.15
CA ALA A 106 12.45 -25.93 -1.06
C ALA A 106 12.31 -25.22 -2.41
N LEU A 107 12.75 -25.88 -3.50
CA LEU A 107 12.59 -25.37 -4.87
C LEU A 107 11.11 -25.18 -5.26
N GLN A 108 10.21 -26.04 -4.77
CA GLN A 108 8.77 -25.89 -5.01
C GLN A 108 8.15 -24.76 -4.20
N CYS A 109 8.62 -24.53 -2.97
CA CYS A 109 8.13 -23.43 -2.15
C CYS A 109 8.52 -22.08 -2.75
N GLU A 110 9.77 -21.93 -3.21
CA GLU A 110 10.26 -20.71 -3.84
C GLU A 110 9.42 -20.33 -5.08
N LYS A 111 9.12 -21.32 -5.94
CA LYS A 111 8.26 -21.10 -7.12
C LYS A 111 6.85 -20.64 -6.75
N LYS A 112 6.23 -21.27 -5.75
CA LYS A 112 4.89 -20.88 -5.26
C LYS A 112 4.88 -19.53 -4.56
N ALA A 113 5.95 -19.18 -3.86
CA ALA A 113 6.11 -17.87 -3.23
C ALA A 113 6.24 -16.77 -4.30
N ALA A 114 7.06 -16.99 -5.33
CA ALA A 114 7.19 -16.06 -6.46
C ALA A 114 5.85 -15.87 -7.21
N GLU A 115 5.11 -16.95 -7.45
CA GLU A 115 3.79 -16.89 -8.10
C GLU A 115 2.76 -16.10 -7.25
N ARG A 116 2.76 -16.33 -5.93
CA ARG A 116 1.88 -15.58 -5.01
C ARG A 116 2.26 -14.10 -4.93
N ALA A 117 3.56 -13.79 -4.93
CA ALA A 117 4.04 -12.40 -4.93
C ALA A 117 3.54 -11.64 -6.18
N GLU A 118 3.63 -12.27 -7.34
CA GLU A 118 3.10 -11.72 -8.60
C GLU A 118 1.58 -11.52 -8.52
N LEU A 119 0.84 -12.50 -7.99
CA LEU A 119 -0.60 -12.38 -7.82
C LEU A 119 -1.00 -11.26 -6.84
N THR A 120 -0.26 -11.10 -5.74
CA THR A 120 -0.51 -10.01 -4.78
C THR A 120 -0.21 -8.66 -5.40
N HIS A 121 0.84 -8.55 -6.19
CA HIS A 121 1.23 -7.31 -6.86
C HIS A 121 0.14 -6.85 -7.84
N VAL A 122 -0.35 -7.73 -8.73
CA VAL A 122 -1.43 -7.37 -9.66
C VAL A 122 -2.73 -7.02 -8.95
N ASN A 123 -3.01 -7.63 -7.79
CA ASN A 123 -4.19 -7.31 -7.00
C ASN A 123 -4.07 -5.93 -6.31
N ASN A 124 -2.89 -5.58 -5.81
CA ASN A 124 -2.63 -4.27 -5.23
C ASN A 124 -2.78 -3.17 -6.29
N LEU A 125 -2.22 -3.35 -7.49
CA LEU A 125 -2.39 -2.42 -8.61
C LEU A 125 -3.86 -2.21 -8.98
N LYS A 126 -4.64 -3.29 -9.08
CA LYS A 126 -6.08 -3.21 -9.37
C LYS A 126 -6.82 -2.38 -8.32
N ARG A 127 -6.51 -2.60 -7.04
CA ARG A 127 -7.13 -1.87 -5.93
C ARG A 127 -6.77 -0.40 -5.97
N ASP A 128 -5.49 -0.08 -6.18
CA ASP A 128 -5.01 1.30 -6.20
C ASP A 128 -5.59 2.05 -7.39
N LEU A 129 -5.60 1.43 -8.58
CA LEU A 129 -6.24 1.99 -9.77
C LEU A 129 -7.74 2.23 -9.55
N ALA A 130 -8.45 1.26 -8.98
CA ALA A 130 -9.87 1.42 -8.68
C ALA A 130 -10.13 2.57 -7.69
N ASN A 131 -9.26 2.76 -6.70
CA ASN A 131 -9.36 3.84 -5.74
C ASN A 131 -9.16 5.21 -6.40
N TRP A 132 -8.07 5.39 -7.16
CA TRP A 132 -7.80 6.65 -7.86
C TRP A 132 -8.85 6.98 -8.93
N LEU A 133 -9.32 5.96 -9.65
CA LEU A 133 -10.39 6.12 -10.62
C LEU A 133 -11.70 6.54 -9.95
N SER A 134 -12.03 5.97 -8.79
CA SER A 134 -13.22 6.35 -8.01
C SER A 134 -13.17 7.82 -7.59
N MET A 135 -12.01 8.29 -7.12
CA MET A 135 -11.83 9.70 -6.77
C MET A 135 -12.03 10.62 -7.99
N LEU A 136 -11.49 10.22 -9.15
CA LEU A 136 -11.61 10.99 -10.39
C LEU A 136 -13.05 11.07 -10.90
N ILE A 137 -13.80 9.95 -10.82
CA ILE A 137 -15.23 9.89 -11.20
C ILE A 137 -16.08 10.83 -10.34
N ILE A 138 -15.78 10.95 -9.05
CA ILE A 138 -16.52 11.84 -8.15
C ILE A 138 -16.11 13.31 -8.37
N ALA A 139 -14.83 13.56 -8.61
CA ALA A 139 -14.30 14.92 -8.75
C ALA A 139 -14.68 15.59 -10.08
N LEU A 140 -14.83 14.82 -11.17
CA LEU A 140 -15.15 15.32 -12.52
C LEU A 140 -16.48 16.07 -12.61
N PRO A 141 -17.63 15.51 -12.15
CA PRO A 141 -18.91 16.19 -12.18
C PRO A 141 -18.91 17.47 -11.34
N LEU A 142 -18.27 17.44 -10.16
CA LEU A 142 -18.13 18.61 -9.29
C LEU A 142 -17.36 19.72 -10.00
N TYR A 143 -16.20 19.38 -10.58
CA TYR A 143 -15.37 20.31 -11.33
C TYR A 143 -16.13 20.94 -12.52
N PHE A 144 -16.78 20.12 -13.35
CA PHE A 144 -17.52 20.62 -14.51
C PHE A 144 -18.70 21.51 -14.12
N TYR A 145 -19.46 21.12 -13.09
CA TYR A 145 -20.59 21.91 -12.61
C TYR A 145 -20.13 23.30 -12.18
N HIS A 146 -19.10 23.38 -11.35
CA HIS A 146 -18.62 24.66 -10.85
C HIS A 146 -17.96 25.52 -11.92
N TRP A 147 -17.19 24.92 -12.84
CA TRP A 147 -16.61 25.63 -13.97
C TRP A 147 -17.68 26.28 -14.86
N GLY A 148 -18.80 25.59 -15.10
CA GLY A 148 -19.94 26.13 -15.83
C GLY A 148 -20.60 27.32 -15.14
N VAL A 149 -20.77 27.27 -13.82
CA VAL A 149 -21.34 28.37 -13.03
C VAL A 149 -20.46 29.60 -13.09
N ILE A 150 -19.14 29.45 -12.90
CA ILE A 150 -18.18 30.56 -12.94
C ILE A 150 -18.18 31.26 -14.30
N LYS A 151 -18.21 30.49 -15.40
CA LYS A 151 -18.29 31.07 -16.76
C LYS A 151 -19.57 31.88 -16.99
N LYS A 152 -20.68 31.50 -16.37
CA LYS A 152 -21.96 32.20 -16.51
C LYS A 152 -22.00 33.50 -15.70
N GLU A 153 -21.29 33.55 -14.58
CA GLU A 153 -21.27 34.72 -13.68
C GLU A 153 -20.15 35.72 -14.03
N GLY A 154 -19.03 35.28 -14.60
CA GLY A 154 -17.93 36.16 -15.04
C GLY A 154 -18.13 36.87 -16.39
N VAL A 155 -19.26 36.63 -17.08
CA VAL A 155 -19.63 37.23 -18.38
C VAL A 155 -20.72 38.31 -18.21
N ARG A 156 -20.79 38.95 -17.04
CA ARG A 156 -21.54 40.19 -16.80
C ARG A 156 -20.63 41.25 -16.22
#